data_AF-A0A9D0N3S4-F1
#
_entry.id   AF-A0A9D0N3S4-F1
#
_cell.length_a   1.000
_cell.length_b   1.000
_cell.length_c   1.000
_cell.angle_alpha   90.00
_cell.angle_beta   90.00
_cell.angle_gamma   90.00
#
_symmetry.space_group_name_H-M   'P 1'
#
loop_
_entity.id
_entity.type
_entity.pdbx_description
1 polymer ?
#
loop_
_entity_poly.entity_id
_entity_poly.type
_entity_poly.pdbx_seq_one_letter_code
_entity_poly.pdbx_strand_id
1 'polypeptide(L)'
;MGAITINGKIYMTPSSYNPMDPSGLALIGHEMQHVQQQASGGAAFYANYGGEYVANRLQGMSPNTAYTSISYEASANRLQDQMYTDFKAWLQ
;
A
#
# COMPACT_ATOMS: atom_id res chain seq x y z
N MET A 1 -11.06 -1.12 -0.41
CA MET A 1 -9.71 -1.65 -0.09
C MET A 1 -9.77 -3.15 -0.19
N GLY A 2 -8.82 -3.74 -0.92
CA GLY A 2 -8.81 -5.17 -1.22
C GLY A 2 -7.75 -5.98 -0.49
N ALA A 3 -6.92 -5.35 0.34
CA ALA A 3 -5.95 -6.01 1.20
C ALA A 3 -5.50 -5.08 2.35
N ILE A 4 -4.78 -5.64 3.32
CA ILE A 4 -4.09 -4.92 4.40
C ILE A 4 -2.92 -5.76 4.94
N THR A 5 -1.85 -5.08 5.36
CA THR A 5 -0.72 -5.70 6.04
C THR A 5 -0.68 -5.34 7.52
N ILE A 6 -0.69 -6.35 8.39
CA ILE A 6 -0.60 -6.18 9.85
C ILE A 6 0.46 -7.13 10.41
N ASN A 7 1.48 -6.56 11.05
CA ASN A 7 2.57 -7.30 11.70
C ASN A 7 3.21 -8.35 10.77
N GLY A 8 3.53 -7.95 9.55
CA GLY A 8 4.14 -8.81 8.54
C GLY A 8 3.20 -9.85 7.91
N LYS A 9 1.90 -9.80 8.20
CA LYS A 9 0.90 -10.68 7.60
C LYS A 9 0.01 -9.90 6.64
N ILE A 10 -0.18 -10.44 5.45
CA ILE A 10 -1.04 -9.86 4.40
C ILE A 10 -2.40 -10.53 4.47
N TYR A 11 -3.45 -9.71 4.54
CA TYR A 11 -4.84 -10.14 4.54
C TYR A 11 -5.50 -9.59 3.28
N MET A 12 -6.13 -10.45 2.48
CA MET A 12 -6.76 -10.08 1.21
C MET A 12 -8.26 -10.29 1.30
N THR A 13 -9.05 -9.39 0.71
CA THR A 13 -10.49 -9.60 0.58
C THR A 13 -10.74 -10.53 -0.61
N PRO A 14 -11.44 -11.67 -0.44
CA PRO A 14 -11.59 -12.68 -1.49
C PRO A 14 -12.22 -12.17 -2.79
N SER A 15 -13.07 -11.15 -2.72
CA SER A 15 -13.79 -10.59 -3.87
C SER A 15 -12.99 -9.57 -4.69
N SER A 16 -11.81 -9.14 -4.22
CA SER A 16 -11.02 -8.08 -4.86
C SER A 16 -9.61 -8.51 -5.24
N TYR A 17 -9.29 -9.80 -5.08
CA TYR A 17 -7.95 -10.33 -5.32
C TYR A 17 -8.01 -11.52 -6.28
N ASN A 18 -7.25 -11.40 -7.36
CA ASN A 18 -6.99 -12.48 -8.29
C ASN A 18 -5.47 -12.58 -8.53
N PRO A 19 -4.79 -13.62 -8.03
CA PRO A 19 -3.33 -13.77 -8.19
C PRO A 19 -2.87 -13.91 -9.64
N MET A 20 -3.78 -14.19 -10.57
CA MET A 20 -3.46 -14.47 -11.97
C MET A 20 -3.58 -13.25 -12.88
N ASP A 21 -4.02 -12.09 -12.37
CA ASP A 21 -4.07 -10.86 -13.15
C ASP A 21 -3.01 -9.83 -12.71
N PRO A 22 -2.57 -8.94 -13.62
CA PRO A 22 -1.60 -7.89 -13.30
C PRO A 22 -1.98 -7.03 -12.09
N SER A 23 -3.28 -6.76 -11.89
CA SER A 23 -3.77 -5.95 -10.77
C SER A 23 -3.59 -6.64 -9.42
N GLY A 24 -3.86 -7.94 -9.33
CA GLY A 24 -3.70 -8.72 -8.10
C GLY A 24 -2.24 -8.95 -7.77
N LEU A 25 -1.38 -9.19 -8.77
CA LEU A 25 0.07 -9.27 -8.56
C LEU A 25 0.63 -7.93 -8.09
N ALA A 26 0.20 -6.81 -8.67
CA ALA A 26 0.59 -5.48 -8.23
C ALA A 26 0.10 -5.17 -6.80
N LEU A 27 -1.13 -5.55 -6.46
CA LEU A 27 -1.68 -5.40 -5.10
C LEU A 27 -0.89 -6.19 -4.06
N ILE A 28 -0.45 -7.42 -4.36
CA ILE A 28 0.48 -8.15 -3.47
C ILE A 28 1.77 -7.36 -3.29
N GLY A 29 2.31 -6.78 -4.36
CA GLY A 29 3.52 -5.95 -4.29
C GLY A 29 3.38 -4.76 -3.34
N HIS A 30 2.23 -4.08 -3.37
CA HIS A 30 1.88 -3.01 -2.43
C HIS A 30 1.95 -3.50 -0.97
N GLU A 31 1.29 -4.62 -0.68
CA GLU A 31 1.26 -5.19 0.67
C GLU A 31 2.64 -5.72 1.13
N MET A 32 3.41 -6.31 0.23
CA MET A 32 4.79 -6.72 0.51
C MET A 32 5.69 -5.52 0.85
N GLN A 33 5.46 -4.36 0.23
CA GLN A 33 6.17 -3.13 0.61
C GLN A 33 5.88 -2.76 2.07
N HIS A 34 4.62 -2.87 2.51
CA HIS A 34 4.28 -2.66 3.91
C HIS A 34 4.91 -3.69 4.86
N VAL A 35 5.06 -4.94 4.44
CA VAL A 35 5.80 -5.95 5.22
C VAL A 35 7.24 -5.48 5.44
N GLN A 36 7.92 -5.01 4.39
CA GLN A 36 9.28 -4.49 4.51
C GLN A 36 9.36 -3.23 5.37
N GLN A 37 8.42 -2.29 5.22
CA GLN A 37 8.34 -1.06 6.00
C GLN A 37 8.07 -1.34 7.48
N GLN A 38 7.18 -2.28 7.81
CA GLN A 38 6.91 -2.73 9.18
C GLN A 38 8.14 -3.42 9.79
N ALA A 39 8.83 -4.27 9.03
CA ALA A 39 10.03 -4.96 9.50
C ALA A 39 11.19 -4.00 9.79
N SER A 40 11.35 -2.95 8.97
CA SER A 40 12.42 -1.95 9.12
C SER A 40 12.10 -0.86 10.15
N GLY A 41 10.85 -0.41 10.21
CA GLY A 41 10.42 0.69 11.08
C GLY A 41 9.86 0.26 12.44
N GLY A 42 9.38 -0.97 12.58
CA GLY A 42 8.78 -1.46 13.82
C GLY A 42 7.70 -0.53 14.37
N ALA A 43 7.83 -0.12 15.64
CA ALA A 43 6.90 0.83 16.26
C ALA A 43 6.91 2.23 15.60
N ALA A 44 8.07 2.67 15.08
CA ALA A 44 8.19 3.97 14.42
C ALA A 44 7.37 4.04 13.12
N PHE A 45 7.22 2.91 12.41
CA PHE A 45 6.35 2.82 11.24
C PHE A 45 4.93 3.27 11.60
N TYR A 46 4.32 2.67 12.63
CA TYR A 46 2.93 2.99 13.01
C TYR A 46 2.78 4.43 13.51
N ALA A 47 3.75 4.91 14.29
CA ALA A 47 3.76 6.29 14.77
C ALA A 47 3.83 7.30 13.62
N ASN A 48 4.73 7.09 12.65
CA ASN A 48 4.85 7.93 11.47
C ASN A 48 3.61 7.84 10.59
N TYR A 49 3.10 6.63 10.34
CA TYR A 49 1.91 6.41 9.53
C TYR A 49 0.70 7.18 10.09
N GLY A 50 0.42 7.05 11.39
CA GLY A 50 -0.67 7.77 12.04
C GLY A 50 -0.41 9.28 12.14
N GLY A 51 0.83 9.67 12.45
CA GLY A 51 1.23 11.07 12.56
C GLY A 51 1.07 11.84 11.24
N GLU A 52 1.52 11.25 10.12
CA GLU A 52 1.36 11.83 8.79
C GLU A 52 -0.10 11.93 8.38
N TYR A 53 -0.91 10.91 8.67
CA TYR A 53 -2.36 10.97 8.42
C TYR A 53 -2.99 12.17 9.15
N VAL A 54 -2.72 12.32 10.45
CA VAL A 54 -3.26 13.43 11.25
C VAL A 54 -2.75 14.78 10.73
N ALA A 55 -1.46 14.89 10.43
CA ALA A 55 -0.88 16.11 9.87
C ALA A 55 -1.55 16.50 8.54
N ASN A 56 -1.77 15.54 7.64
CA ASN A 56 -2.47 15.74 6.38
C ASN A 56 -3.94 16.18 6.60
N ARG A 57 -4.62 15.59 7.58
CA ARG A 57 -5.99 15.99 7.95
C ARG A 57 -6.04 17.41 8.53
N LEU A 58 -5.06 17.81 9.33
CA LEU A 58 -4.95 19.17 9.87
C LEU A 58 -4.67 20.21 8.77
N GLN A 59 -4.04 19.80 7.67
CA GLN A 59 -3.87 20.63 6.47
C GLN A 59 -5.15 20.73 5.61
N GLY A 60 -6.27 20.14 6.04
CA GLY A 60 -7.55 20.21 5.34
C GLY A 60 -7.74 19.17 4.23
N MET A 61 -6.85 18.18 4.09
CA MET A 61 -7.02 17.11 3.11
C MET A 61 -8.23 16.23 3.43
N SER A 62 -8.94 15.75 2.39
CA SER A 62 -10.02 14.75 2.53
C SER A 62 -9.48 13.44 3.16
N PRO A 63 -10.32 12.57 3.75
CA PRO A 63 -9.82 11.35 4.39
C PRO A 63 -9.04 10.46 3.42
N ASN A 64 -9.52 10.34 2.18
CA ASN A 64 -8.87 9.54 1.15
C ASN A 64 -7.53 10.16 0.74
N THR A 65 -7.50 11.47 0.47
CA THR A 65 -6.28 12.18 0.10
C THR A 65 -5.25 12.12 1.23
N ALA A 66 -5.68 12.32 2.48
CA ALA A 66 -4.79 12.27 3.64
C ALA A 66 -4.15 10.89 3.81
N TYR A 67 -4.90 9.82 3.54
CA TYR A 67 -4.41 8.44 3.55
C TYR A 67 -3.41 8.19 2.41
N THR A 68 -3.79 8.47 1.16
CA THR A 68 -2.92 8.17 0.00
C THR A 68 -1.64 9.01 -0.02
N SER A 69 -1.64 10.16 0.67
CA SER A 69 -0.48 11.05 0.79
C SER A 69 0.48 10.68 1.92
N ILE A 70 0.17 9.67 2.75
CA ILE A 70 1.14 9.14 3.71
C ILE A 70 2.34 8.61 2.93
N SER A 71 3.55 8.93 3.36
CA SER A 71 4.81 8.62 2.67
C SER A 71 4.94 7.13 2.33
N TYR A 72 4.54 6.26 3.28
CA TYR A 72 4.51 4.81 3.10
C TYR A 72 3.49 4.37 2.05
N GLU A 73 2.26 4.88 2.09
CA GLU A 73 1.21 4.63 1.09
C GLU A 73 1.64 5.12 -0.29
N ALA A 74 2.16 6.34 -0.38
CA ALA A 74 2.65 6.92 -1.62
C ALA A 74 3.78 6.07 -2.22
N SER A 75 4.67 5.52 -1.39
CA SER A 75 5.71 4.60 -1.84
C SER A 75 5.15 3.27 -2.33
N ALA A 76 4.20 2.68 -1.60
CA ALA A 76 3.58 1.41 -1.95
C ALA A 76 2.74 1.54 -3.24
N ASN A 77 2.02 2.65 -3.40
CA ASN A 77 1.27 2.97 -4.62
C ASN A 77 2.19 3.12 -5.84
N ARG A 78 3.33 3.81 -5.71
CA ARG A 78 4.31 3.91 -6.80
C ARG A 78 4.83 2.54 -7.25
N LEU A 79 5.13 1.65 -6.29
CA LEU A 79 5.55 0.28 -6.60
C LEU A 79 4.43 -0.49 -7.30
N GLN A 80 3.20 -0.41 -6.79
CA GLN A 80 2.04 -1.05 -7.39
C GLN A 80 1.83 -0.60 -8.85
N ASP A 81 1.88 0.71 -9.11
CA ASP A 81 1.69 1.28 -10.45
C ASP A 81 2.78 0.81 -11.42
N GLN A 82 4.03 0.75 -10.95
CA GLN A 82 5.16 0.23 -11.71
C GLN A 82 4.96 -1.26 -12.06
N MET A 83 4.66 -2.10 -11.05
CA MET A 83 4.44 -3.53 -11.25
C MET A 83 3.26 -3.81 -12.19
N TYR A 84 2.17 -3.07 -12.04
CA TYR A 84 1.02 -3.21 -12.93
C TYR A 84 1.39 -2.91 -14.38
N THR A 85 2.17 -1.86 -14.61
CA THR A 85 2.69 -1.50 -15.93
C THR A 85 3.56 -2.62 -16.50
N ASP A 86 4.50 -3.13 -15.71
CA ASP A 86 5.45 -4.16 -16.12
C ASP A 86 4.75 -5.48 -16.47
N PHE A 87 3.81 -5.94 -15.64
CA PHE A 87 3.04 -7.16 -15.90
C PHE A 87 2.13 -7.02 -17.13
N LYS A 88 1.54 -5.85 -17.36
CA LYS A 88 0.74 -5.61 -18.56
C LYS A 88 1.58 -5.60 -19.84
N ALA A 89 2.82 -5.13 -19.77
CA ALA A 89 3.73 -5.15 -20.91
C ALA A 89 4.20 -6.58 -21.22
N TRP A 90 4.44 -7.40 -20.19
CA TRP A 90 4.91 -8.78 -20.33
C TRP A 90 3.87 -9.75 -20.93
N LEU A 91 2.58 -9.47 -20.77
CA LEU A 91 1.47 -10.31 -21.26
C LEU A 91 0.99 -9.98 -22.69
N GLN A 92 1.63 -9.02 -23.37
CA GLN A 92 1.34 -8.62 -24.75
C GLN A 92 2.32 -9.27 -25.73
#